data_AF-A0A6A3FS45-F1
#
_entry.id   AF-A0A6A3FS45-F1
#
_cell.length_a   1.000
_cell.length_b   1.000
_cell.length_c   1.000
_cell.angle_alpha   90.00
_cell.angle_beta   90.00
_cell.angle_gamma   90.00
#
_symmetry.space_group_name_H-M   'P 1'
#
loop_
_entity.id
_entity.type
_entity.pdbx_description
1 polymer ?
#
loop_
_entity_poly.entity_id
_entity_poly.type
_entity_poly.pdbx_seq_one_letter_code
_entity_poly.pdbx_strand_id
1 'polypeptide(L)'
;MIACVAVIGAANSPLYIRTFGEEGEDLGFHYIAHVSLDVIEEKLRGAGISSSKDDMYLGFLGPIEDYRVYGYVTNTSVKFVVVLQDAPVRESELRPFFAEVHRLYVNAMSNPFASLGERLASQTFDKRVSNLVVQHNTAS
;
A
#
# COMPACT_ATOMS: atom_id res chain seq x y z
N MET A 1 -14.17 -4.23 -0.82
CA MET A 1 -13.89 -2.83 -1.14
C MET A 1 -12.57 -2.41 -0.50
N ILE A 2 -11.71 -1.74 -1.26
CA ILE A 2 -10.52 -1.05 -0.76
C ILE A 2 -10.96 0.22 -0.03
N ALA A 3 -10.63 0.30 1.25
CA ALA A 3 -10.95 1.43 2.13
C ALA A 3 -9.77 2.40 2.27
N CYS A 4 -8.52 1.91 2.17
CA CYS A 4 -7.33 2.76 2.21
C CYS A 4 -6.17 2.20 1.37
N VAL A 5 -5.40 3.09 0.76
CA VAL A 5 -4.10 2.82 0.16
C VAL A 5 -3.05 3.70 0.82
N ALA A 6 -2.00 3.09 1.35
CA ALA A 6 -0.87 3.77 1.98
C ALA A 6 0.45 3.42 1.30
N VAL A 7 1.30 4.43 1.13
CA VAL A 7 2.71 4.32 0.71
C VAL A 7 3.58 4.85 1.83
N ILE A 8 4.42 3.98 2.34
CA ILE A 8 5.32 4.24 3.47
C ILE A 8 6.76 4.12 2.99
N GLY A 9 7.56 5.15 3.25
CA GLY A 9 8.94 5.24 2.82
C GLY A 9 9.86 4.22 3.48
N ALA A 10 11.10 4.15 2.99
CA ALA A 10 12.12 3.26 3.54
C ALA A 10 12.38 3.49 5.04
N ALA A 11 12.37 4.75 5.47
CA ALA A 11 12.52 5.17 6.87
C ALA A 11 11.19 5.18 7.65
N ASN A 12 10.20 4.41 7.21
CA ASN A 12 8.87 4.30 7.83
C ASN A 12 8.08 5.63 7.89
N SER A 13 8.43 6.61 7.05
CA SER A 13 7.71 7.87 6.91
C SER A 13 6.44 7.69 6.04
N PRO A 14 5.27 8.21 6.45
CA PRO A 14 4.07 8.12 5.63
C PRO A 14 4.17 9.09 4.44
N LEU A 15 4.46 8.56 3.25
CA LEU A 15 4.61 9.36 2.02
C LEU A 15 3.25 9.68 1.41
N TYR A 16 2.29 8.76 1.50
CA TYR A 16 0.93 8.94 1.01
C TYR A 16 -0.02 8.02 1.76
N ILE A 17 -1.14 8.55 2.22
CA ILE A 17 -2.23 7.76 2.80
C ILE A 17 -3.51 8.35 2.24
N ARG A 18 -4.31 7.52 1.59
CA ARG A 18 -5.59 7.93 1.00
C ARG A 18 -6.68 6.96 1.38
N THR A 19 -7.74 7.53 1.91
CA THR A 19 -8.95 6.86 2.35
C THR A 19 -10.04 6.97 1.28
N PHE A 20 -10.90 5.96 1.22
CA PHE A 20 -11.97 5.80 0.24
C PHE A 20 -13.34 5.49 0.90
N GLY A 21 -13.43 5.69 2.22
CA GLY A 21 -14.62 5.49 3.03
C GLY A 21 -15.26 6.80 3.51
N GLU A 22 -15.96 6.75 4.64
CA GLU A 22 -16.65 7.90 5.24
C GLU A 22 -15.66 8.94 5.81
N GLU A 23 -16.08 10.21 5.80
CA GLU A 23 -15.26 11.31 6.33
C GLU A 23 -15.00 11.12 7.83
N GLY A 24 -13.73 11.13 8.26
CA GLY A 24 -13.33 11.08 9.67
C GLY A 24 -12.51 9.86 10.09
N GLU A 25 -12.36 8.86 9.23
CA GLU A 25 -11.60 7.63 9.53
C GLU A 25 -10.09 7.73 9.25
N ASP A 26 -9.61 8.88 8.77
CA ASP A 26 -8.21 9.08 8.37
C ASP A 26 -7.22 8.64 9.47
N LEU A 27 -7.49 9.02 10.72
CA LEU A 27 -6.62 8.65 11.83
C LEU A 27 -6.58 7.13 12.09
N GLY A 28 -7.71 6.44 11.93
CA GLY A 28 -7.78 4.99 12.06
C GLY A 28 -6.94 4.28 11.00
N PHE A 29 -6.99 4.74 9.75
CA PHE A 29 -6.16 4.17 8.69
C PHE A 29 -4.67 4.50 8.84
N HIS A 30 -4.33 5.67 9.38
CA HIS A 30 -2.96 5.98 9.79
C HIS A 30 -2.45 4.97 10.85
N TYR A 31 -3.27 4.65 11.84
CA TYR A 31 -2.96 3.64 12.86
C TYR A 31 -2.79 2.24 12.25
N ILE A 32 -3.74 1.78 11.43
CA ILE A 32 -3.69 0.47 10.75
C ILE A 32 -2.41 0.35 9.91
N ALA A 33 -2.08 1.37 9.12
CA ALA A 33 -0.89 1.38 8.27
C ALA A 33 0.41 1.28 9.08
N HIS A 34 0.49 1.95 10.23
CA HIS A 34 1.68 1.92 11.08
C HIS A 34 1.84 0.60 11.85
N VAL A 35 0.77 0.05 12.44
CA VAL A 35 0.82 -1.26 13.13
C VAL A 35 1.19 -2.38 12.16
N SER A 36 0.78 -2.26 10.89
CA SER A 36 1.12 -3.24 9.85
C SER A 36 2.62 -3.31 9.54
N LEU A 37 3.41 -2.28 9.90
CA LEU A 37 4.86 -2.26 9.63
C LEU A 37 5.60 -3.34 10.42
N ASP A 38 5.19 -3.61 11.67
CA ASP A 38 5.84 -4.64 12.49
C ASP A 38 5.72 -6.02 11.83
N VAL A 39 4.54 -6.33 11.27
CA VAL A 39 4.30 -7.59 10.54
C VAL A 39 5.10 -7.65 9.24
N ILE A 40 5.21 -6.53 8.52
CA ILE A 40 6.03 -6.43 7.32
C ILE A 40 7.50 -6.71 7.67
N GLU A 41 8.02 -6.09 8.71
CA GLU A 41 9.40 -6.28 9.17
C GLU A 41 9.66 -7.72 9.61
N GLU A 42 8.72 -8.34 10.34
CA GLU A 42 8.81 -9.74 10.72
C GLU A 42 8.86 -10.67 9.49
N LYS A 43 7.99 -10.45 8.50
CA LYS A 43 8.01 -11.23 7.24
C LYS A 43 9.30 -11.04 6.47
N LEU A 44 9.84 -9.82 6.40
CA LEU A 44 11.11 -9.54 5.74
C LEU A 44 12.30 -10.21 6.46
N ARG A 45 12.25 -10.32 7.80
CA ARG A 45 13.27 -11.03 8.59
C ARG A 45 13.12 -12.56 8.52
N GLY A 46 11.88 -13.05 8.47
CA GLY A 46 11.53 -14.46 8.38
C GLY A 46 11.68 -15.05 6.99
N ALA A 47 11.73 -14.21 5.94
CA ALA A 47 12.10 -14.56 4.57
C ALA A 47 13.59 -14.94 4.47
N GLY A 48 13.97 -16.03 5.14
CA GLY A 48 15.21 -16.75 4.87
C GLY A 48 15.25 -17.26 3.43
N ILE A 49 16.44 -17.73 3.02
CA ILE A 49 16.94 -18.05 1.67
C ILE A 49 16.00 -18.86 0.72
N SER A 50 14.88 -19.40 1.20
CA SER A 50 13.97 -20.30 0.47
C SER A 50 12.67 -19.67 -0.06
N SER A 51 12.35 -18.43 0.32
CA SER A 51 11.30 -17.68 -0.38
C SER A 51 11.96 -16.95 -1.55
N SER A 52 11.34 -16.96 -2.74
CA SER A 52 11.84 -16.25 -3.91
C SER A 52 12.11 -14.80 -3.53
N LYS A 53 13.40 -14.46 -3.33
CA LYS A 53 13.90 -13.16 -2.85
C LYS A 53 13.45 -11.96 -3.70
N ASP A 54 12.78 -12.22 -4.82
CA ASP A 54 12.24 -11.24 -5.77
C ASP A 54 10.72 -11.04 -5.67
N ASP A 55 9.97 -11.78 -4.84
CA ASP A 55 8.53 -11.53 -4.73
C ASP A 55 8.26 -10.34 -3.80
N MET A 56 7.99 -9.19 -4.41
CA MET A 56 7.64 -7.94 -3.71
C MET A 56 6.27 -8.02 -3.02
N TYR A 57 5.41 -8.98 -3.37
CA TYR A 57 4.10 -9.12 -2.76
C TYR A 57 4.18 -9.96 -1.47
N LEU A 58 3.88 -9.34 -0.33
CA LEU A 58 3.89 -10.02 0.98
C LEU A 58 2.56 -10.71 1.32
N GLY A 59 1.52 -10.46 0.53
CA GLY A 59 0.20 -11.02 0.73
C GLY A 59 -0.51 -10.46 1.96
N PHE A 60 -1.42 -11.26 2.50
CA PHE A 60 -2.21 -10.93 3.68
C PHE A 60 -1.30 -10.75 4.90
N LEU A 61 -1.35 -9.58 5.53
CA LEU A 61 -0.59 -9.25 6.75
C LEU A 61 -1.39 -9.62 8.00
N GLY A 62 -2.71 -9.53 7.94
CA GLY A 62 -3.58 -9.89 9.06
C GLY A 62 -4.85 -9.06 9.09
N PRO A 63 -5.80 -9.41 9.97
CA PRO A 63 -6.92 -8.55 10.31
C PRO A 63 -6.47 -7.48 11.32
N ILE A 64 -6.93 -6.24 11.13
CA ILE A 64 -6.81 -5.17 12.12
C ILE A 64 -8.19 -4.52 12.23
N GLU A 65 -8.77 -4.56 13.44
CA GLU A 65 -10.18 -4.17 13.66
C GLU A 65 -11.11 -4.92 12.70
N ASP A 66 -11.98 -4.21 11.97
CA ASP A 66 -12.89 -4.78 10.98
C ASP A 66 -12.26 -4.88 9.58
N TYR A 67 -10.96 -4.58 9.45
CA TYR A 67 -10.28 -4.51 8.18
C TYR A 67 -9.31 -5.67 7.93
N ARG A 68 -9.10 -5.98 6.66
CA ARG A 68 -8.07 -6.89 6.16
C ARG A 68 -6.93 -6.11 5.54
N VAL A 69 -5.72 -6.42 5.94
CA VAL A 69 -4.54 -5.68 5.47
C VAL A 69 -3.64 -6.55 4.60
N TYR A 70 -3.21 -6.00 3.48
CA TYR A 70 -2.31 -6.64 2.52
C TYR A 70 -1.08 -5.77 2.29
N GLY A 71 0.07 -6.42 2.11
CA GLY A 71 1.37 -5.77 2.02
C GLY A 71 2.11 -6.05 0.72
N TYR A 72 2.87 -5.05 0.29
CA TYR A 72 3.83 -5.14 -0.81
C TYR A 72 5.06 -4.31 -0.44
N VAL A 73 6.26 -4.79 -0.75
CA VAL A 73 7.50 -4.09 -0.45
C VAL A 73 8.38 -4.04 -1.70
N THR A 74 8.77 -2.83 -2.09
CA THR A 74 9.69 -2.63 -3.22
C THR A 74 11.11 -3.06 -2.85
N ASN A 75 11.95 -3.27 -3.85
CA ASN A 75 13.39 -3.49 -3.66
C ASN A 75 14.11 -2.29 -2.99
N THR A 76 13.54 -1.09 -3.05
CA THR A 76 14.01 0.12 -2.33
C THR A 76 13.42 0.26 -0.92
N SER A 77 12.84 -0.82 -0.38
CA SER A 77 12.23 -0.89 0.96
C SER A 77 11.06 0.08 1.19
N VAL A 78 10.38 0.52 0.12
CA VAL A 78 9.13 1.26 0.22
C VAL A 78 8.01 0.25 0.41
N LYS A 79 7.13 0.50 1.39
CA LYS A 79 6.03 -0.41 1.75
C LYS A 79 4.73 0.16 1.21
N PHE A 80 3.97 -0.65 0.48
CA PHE A 80 2.59 -0.36 0.15
C PHE A 80 1.68 -1.20 1.03
N VAL A 81 0.70 -0.55 1.63
CA VAL A 81 -0.30 -1.18 2.48
C VAL A 81 -1.67 -0.88 1.87
N VAL A 82 -2.46 -1.93 1.63
CA VAL A 82 -3.84 -1.82 1.15
C VAL A 82 -4.75 -2.41 2.20
N VAL A 83 -5.74 -1.61 2.61
CA VAL A 83 -6.71 -1.95 3.64
C VAL A 83 -8.07 -2.17 2.98
N LEU A 84 -8.70 -3.32 3.26
CA LEU A 84 -9.99 -3.70 2.70
C LEU A 84 -11.01 -3.98 3.80
N GLN A 85 -12.27 -3.58 3.57
CA GLN A 85 -13.38 -3.75 4.53
C GLN A 85 -14.15 -5.09 4.36
N ASP A 86 -13.99 -5.75 3.21
CA ASP A 86 -14.82 -6.91 2.82
C ASP A 86 -14.11 -8.27 2.96
N ALA A 87 -14.71 -9.29 2.34
CA ALA A 87 -14.19 -10.63 2.17
C ALA A 87 -12.75 -10.68 1.61
N PRO A 88 -12.01 -11.77 1.86
CA PRO A 88 -10.68 -11.97 1.31
C PRO A 88 -10.66 -11.80 -0.22
N VAL A 89 -9.73 -10.99 -0.71
CA VAL A 89 -9.49 -10.82 -2.15
C VAL A 89 -8.38 -11.77 -2.60
N ARG A 90 -8.52 -12.31 -3.82
CA ARG A 90 -7.55 -13.25 -4.40
C ARG A 90 -6.25 -12.53 -4.78
N GLU A 91 -5.12 -13.22 -4.63
CA GLU A 91 -3.82 -12.65 -5.03
C GLU A 91 -3.76 -12.28 -6.52
N SER A 92 -4.48 -13.02 -7.39
CA SER A 92 -4.55 -12.74 -8.83
C SER A 92 -5.13 -11.36 -9.15
N GLU A 93 -5.86 -10.77 -8.21
CA GLU A 93 -6.49 -9.45 -8.33
C GLU A 93 -5.63 -8.36 -7.67
N LEU A 94 -5.11 -8.63 -6.46
CA LEU A 94 -4.29 -7.67 -5.74
C LEU A 94 -2.88 -7.50 -6.32
N ARG A 95 -2.25 -8.54 -6.87
CA ARG A 95 -0.89 -8.43 -7.46
C ARG A 95 -0.84 -7.41 -8.59
N PRO A 96 -1.75 -7.43 -9.61
CA PRO A 96 -1.83 -6.38 -10.62
C PRO A 96 -2.10 -4.99 -10.02
N PHE A 97 -2.99 -4.90 -9.01
CA PHE A 97 -3.27 -3.63 -8.34
C PHE A 97 -2.01 -3.02 -7.69
N PHE A 98 -1.28 -3.81 -6.90
CA PHE A 98 -0.02 -3.36 -6.29
C PHE A 98 1.03 -3.00 -7.33
N ALA A 99 1.13 -3.76 -8.43
CA ALA A 99 2.05 -3.45 -9.52
C ALA A 99 1.72 -2.09 -10.17
N GLU A 100 0.44 -1.76 -10.34
CA GLU A 100 0.02 -0.48 -10.88
C GLU A 100 0.26 0.68 -9.89
N VAL A 101 -0.01 0.49 -8.59
CA VAL A 101 0.37 1.46 -7.55
C VAL A 101 1.88 1.71 -7.56
N HIS A 102 2.69 0.65 -7.69
CA HIS A 102 4.14 0.77 -7.80
C HIS A 102 4.55 1.61 -9.01
N ARG A 103 3.96 1.33 -10.18
CA ARG A 103 4.22 2.10 -11.40
C ARG A 103 3.86 3.57 -11.23
N LEU A 104 2.73 3.89 -10.59
CA LEU A 104 2.33 5.26 -10.28
C LEU A 104 3.32 5.94 -9.32
N TYR A 105 3.76 5.23 -8.29
CA TYR A 105 4.76 5.72 -7.33
C TYR A 105 6.09 6.04 -8.03
N VAL A 106 6.61 5.13 -8.85
CA VAL A 106 7.85 5.35 -9.61
C VAL A 106 7.73 6.56 -10.52
N ASN A 107 6.60 6.73 -11.23
CA ASN A 107 6.39 7.89 -12.08
C ASN A 107 6.37 9.21 -11.28
N ALA A 108 5.76 9.21 -10.09
CA ALA A 108 5.73 10.38 -9.23
C ALA A 108 7.12 10.74 -8.68
N MET A 109 7.90 9.72 -8.30
CA MET A 109 9.27 9.88 -7.80
C MET A 109 10.31 10.17 -8.89
N SER A 110 9.98 9.90 -10.16
CA SER A 110 10.85 10.20 -11.31
C SER A 110 10.85 11.69 -11.69
N ASN A 111 10.17 12.54 -10.92
CA ASN A 111 10.25 13.98 -11.07
C ASN A 111 11.54 14.50 -10.42
N PRO A 112 12.49 15.09 -11.18
CA PRO A 112 13.76 15.59 -10.64
C PRO A 112 13.60 16.75 -9.65
N PHE A 113 12.42 17.35 -9.56
CA PHE A 113 12.08 18.41 -8.62
C PHE A 113 11.28 17.92 -7.40
N ALA A 114 11.01 16.62 -7.30
CA ALA A 114 10.38 16.05 -6.11
C ALA A 114 11.43 15.81 -5.02
N SER A 115 11.17 16.34 -3.82
CA SER A 115 11.99 16.05 -2.65
C SER A 115 11.86 14.58 -2.27
N LEU A 116 12.98 13.86 -2.18
CA LEU A 116 13.00 12.47 -1.75
C LEU A 116 12.56 12.35 -0.28
N GLY A 117 11.61 11.45 0.00
CA GLY A 117 11.15 11.16 1.35
C GLY A 117 10.10 12.13 1.91
N GLU A 118 9.68 13.13 1.15
CA GLU A 118 8.56 14.00 1.50
C GLU A 118 7.21 13.42 1.06
N ARG A 119 6.12 13.99 1.59
CA ARG A 119 4.76 13.58 1.20
C ARG A 119 4.54 13.77 -0.29
N LEU A 120 3.93 12.78 -0.92
CA LEU A 120 3.54 12.81 -2.33
C LEU A 120 2.35 13.75 -2.52
N ALA A 121 2.63 15.04 -2.75
CA ALA A 121 1.63 16.08 -2.96
C ALA A 121 1.12 16.21 -4.41
N SER A 122 1.55 15.32 -5.31
CA SER A 122 1.18 15.38 -6.73
C SER A 122 -0.30 15.06 -6.94
N GLN A 123 -1.08 16.06 -7.37
CA GLN A 123 -2.50 15.87 -7.70
C GLN A 123 -2.72 14.83 -8.81
N THR A 124 -1.78 14.72 -9.75
CA THR A 124 -1.86 13.73 -10.83
C THR A 124 -1.70 12.31 -10.29
N PHE A 125 -0.81 12.11 -9.33
CA PHE A 125 -0.64 10.82 -8.65
C PHE A 125 -1.91 10.45 -7.87
N ASP A 126 -2.40 11.36 -7.02
CA ASP A 126 -3.60 11.17 -6.20
C ASP A 126 -4.83 10.80 -7.06
N LYS A 127 -5.07 11.52 -8.16
CA LYS A 127 -6.17 11.22 -9.09
C LYS A 127 -6.04 9.84 -9.73
N ARG A 128 -4.82 9.43 -10.10
CA ARG A 128 -4.59 8.13 -10.74
C ARG A 128 -4.78 6.98 -9.75
N VAL A 129 -4.29 7.10 -8.51
CA VAL A 129 -4.54 6.11 -7.46
C VAL A 129 -6.04 6.05 -7.14
N SER A 130 -6.71 7.20 -7.07
CA SER A 130 -8.15 7.24 -6.81
C SER A 130 -8.95 6.53 -7.91
N ASN A 131 -8.64 6.80 -9.18
CA ASN A 131 -9.28 6.12 -10.30
C ASN A 131 -9.02 4.61 -10.29
N LEU A 132 -7.81 4.19 -9.95
CA LEU A 132 -7.46 2.77 -9.83
C LEU A 132 -8.29 2.07 -8.75
N VAL A 133 -8.45 2.71 -7.59
CA VAL A 133 -9.28 2.19 -6.49
C VAL A 133 -10.75 2.14 -6.87
N VAL A 134 -11.28 3.18 -7.51
CA VAL A 134 -12.67 3.18 -8.00
C VAL A 134 -12.89 2.04 -8.99
N GLN A 135 -12.00 1.86 -9.95
CA GLN A 135 -12.09 0.76 -10.92
C GLN A 135 -12.09 -0.60 -10.24
N HIS A 136 -11.17 -0.83 -9.29
CA HIS A 136 -11.13 -2.07 -8.51
C HIS A 136 -12.42 -2.28 -7.72
N ASN A 137 -12.87 -1.26 -6.99
CA ASN A 137 -14.07 -1.36 -6.14
C ASN A 137 -15.36 -1.55 -6.94
N THR A 138 -15.41 -1.15 -8.21
CA THR A 138 -16.57 -1.41 -9.10
C THR A 138 -16.53 -2.75 -9.82
N ALA A 139 -15.35 -3.38 -9.90
CA ALA A 139 -15.14 -4.63 -10.64
C ALA A 139 -15.23 -5.88 -9.74
N SER A 140 -14.96 -5.73 -8.44
CA SER A 140 -15.09 -6.76 -7.40
C SER A 140 -16.52 -6.86 -6.86
#